data_AF-A0A3D2INL2-F1
#
_entry.id   AF-A0A3D2INL2-F1
#
_cell.length_a   1.000
_cell.length_b   1.000
_cell.length_c   1.000
_cell.angle_alpha   90.00
_cell.angle_beta   90.00
_cell.angle_gamma   90.00
#
_symmetry.space_group_name_H-M   'P 1'
#
loop_
_entity.id
_entity.type
_entity.pdbx_description
1 polymer ?
#
loop_
_entity_poly.entity_id
_entity_poly.type
_entity_poly.pdbx_seq_one_letter_code
_entity_poly.pdbx_strand_id
1 'polypeptide(L)'
;MADKLIRVGRVSKIDYEHGMISVTYPDLDDSVTVPLATASFGDEYKMPQVGDEVLAVHLPSGQARGVVLGRYWNLRNVPAVGGADMYRKEYGHEKGESYCQYITGGELLFVAPSIRLQDASGSITVAELLDLKRRVASLEARL
;
A
#
# COMPACT_ATOMS: atom_id res chain seq x y z
N MET A 1 -22.69 -26.46 -11.38
CA MET A 1 -21.27 -26.11 -11.14
C MET A 1 -21.26 -24.95 -10.17
N ALA A 2 -20.51 -25.01 -9.07
CA ALA A 2 -20.42 -23.85 -8.18
C ALA A 2 -19.82 -22.70 -8.98
N ASP A 3 -20.59 -21.62 -9.12
CA ASP A 3 -20.15 -20.43 -9.84
C ASP A 3 -18.92 -19.91 -9.11
N LYS A 4 -17.75 -19.98 -9.76
CA LYS A 4 -16.46 -19.64 -9.14
C LYS A 4 -16.32 -18.12 -9.11
N LEU A 5 -17.08 -17.49 -8.20
CA LEU A 5 -17.19 -16.04 -8.03
C LEU A 5 -15.99 -15.44 -7.32
N ILE A 6 -15.19 -16.23 -6.60
CA ILE A 6 -14.03 -15.74 -5.82
C ILE A 6 -12.80 -16.53 -6.25
N ARG A 7 -11.74 -15.81 -6.62
CA ARG A 7 -10.51 -16.42 -7.19
C ARG A 7 -9.24 -15.72 -6.72
N VAL A 8 -8.18 -16.52 -6.59
CA VAL A 8 -6.81 -16.02 -6.44
C VAL A 8 -6.15 -16.07 -7.82
N GLY A 9 -5.49 -14.98 -8.20
CA GLY A 9 -4.72 -14.92 -9.45
C GLY A 9 -3.48 -14.05 -9.31
N ARG A 10 -2.76 -13.87 -10.42
CA ARG A 10 -1.57 -13.01 -10.50
C ARG A 10 -1.84 -11.80 -11.38
N VAL A 11 -1.39 -10.62 -10.97
CA VAL A 11 -1.50 -9.41 -11.79
C VAL A 11 -0.69 -9.59 -13.07
N SER A 12 -1.32 -9.42 -14.22
CA SER A 12 -0.66 -9.51 -15.54
C SER A 12 -0.48 -8.16 -16.21
N LYS A 13 -1.40 -7.22 -15.96
CA LYS A 13 -1.34 -5.84 -16.48
C LYS A 13 -1.99 -4.88 -15.50
N ILE A 14 -1.50 -3.64 -15.47
CA ILE A 14 -2.05 -2.55 -14.67
C ILE A 14 -2.35 -1.35 -15.58
N ASP A 15 -3.54 -0.78 -15.40
CA ASP A 15 -3.95 0.50 -15.93
C ASP A 15 -4.01 1.50 -14.75
N TYR A 16 -2.92 2.24 -14.57
CA TYR A 16 -2.78 3.20 -13.46
C TYR A 16 -3.70 4.41 -13.61
N GLU A 17 -4.03 4.81 -14.85
CA GLU A 17 -4.86 5.97 -15.11
C GLU A 17 -6.30 5.74 -14.65
N HIS A 18 -6.81 4.51 -14.83
CA HIS A 18 -8.19 4.16 -14.50
C HIS A 18 -8.33 3.28 -13.25
N GLY A 19 -7.23 2.95 -12.56
CA GLY A 19 -7.25 2.10 -11.36
C GLY A 19 -7.70 0.66 -11.65
N MET A 20 -7.41 0.15 -12.84
CA MET A 20 -7.84 -1.18 -13.28
C MET A 20 -6.67 -2.15 -13.39
N ILE A 21 -6.92 -3.45 -13.19
CA ILE A 21 -5.91 -4.50 -13.37
C ILE A 21 -6.46 -5.69 -14.14
N SER A 22 -5.61 -6.34 -14.93
CA SER A 22 -5.89 -7.67 -15.50
C SER A 22 -5.21 -8.73 -14.65
N VAL A 23 -5.90 -9.86 -14.46
CA VAL A 23 -5.45 -10.95 -13.59
C VAL A 23 -5.36 -12.24 -14.40
N THR A 24 -4.24 -12.94 -14.32
CA THR A 24 -4.07 -14.30 -14.82
C THR A 24 -4.53 -15.29 -13.77
N TYR A 25 -5.33 -16.28 -14.18
CA TYR A 25 -5.76 -17.39 -13.34
C TYR A 25 -5.08 -18.70 -13.76
N PRO A 26 -4.04 -19.15 -13.02
CA PRO A 26 -3.37 -20.42 -13.33
C PRO A 26 -4.28 -21.64 -13.21
N ASP A 27 -5.34 -21.56 -12.41
CA ASP A 27 -6.33 -22.64 -12.27
C ASP A 27 -7.30 -22.74 -13.47
N LEU A 28 -7.19 -21.82 -14.43
CA LEU A 28 -8.01 -21.73 -15.64
C LEU A 28 -7.12 -21.60 -16.89
N ASP A 29 -6.13 -22.49 -17.02
CA ASP A 29 -5.25 -22.55 -18.22
C ASP A 29 -4.60 -21.20 -18.54
N ASP A 30 -4.14 -20.51 -17.50
CA ASP A 30 -3.56 -19.16 -17.56
C ASP A 30 -4.45 -18.11 -18.26
N SER A 31 -5.78 -18.29 -18.20
CA SER A 31 -6.72 -17.30 -18.72
C SER A 31 -6.52 -15.94 -18.06
N VAL A 32 -6.60 -14.89 -18.87
CA VAL A 32 -6.43 -13.50 -18.44
C VAL A 32 -7.77 -12.80 -18.45
N THR A 33 -8.10 -12.11 -17.36
CA THR A 33 -9.31 -11.31 -17.30
C THR A 33 -9.21 -10.09 -18.22
N VAL A 34 -10.38 -9.59 -18.65
CA VAL A 34 -10.50 -8.16 -19.00
C VAL A 34 -10.07 -7.29 -17.81
N PRO A 35 -9.70 -6.01 -18.00
CA PRO A 35 -9.41 -5.11 -16.90
C PRO A 35 -10.56 -5.06 -15.89
N LEU A 36 -10.25 -5.27 -14.61
CA LEU A 36 -11.18 -5.23 -13.49
C LEU A 36 -10.85 -4.02 -12.62
N ALA A 37 -11.87 -3.40 -12.02
CA ALA A 37 -11.67 -2.30 -11.08
C ALA A 37 -10.95 -2.79 -9.82
N THR A 38 -10.06 -1.97 -9.27
CA THR A 38 -9.42 -2.23 -7.97
C THR A 38 -10.23 -1.58 -6.86
N ALA A 39 -10.41 -2.25 -5.72
CA ALA A 39 -11.06 -1.66 -4.56
C ALA A 39 -10.23 -0.46 -4.05
N SER A 40 -10.85 0.71 -3.91
CA SER A 40 -10.16 1.93 -3.49
C SER A 40 -9.97 2.05 -1.98
N PHE A 41 -10.69 1.27 -1.17
CA PHE A 41 -10.63 1.29 0.29
C PHE A 41 -10.69 2.71 0.91
N GLY A 42 -11.59 3.55 0.40
CA GLY A 42 -11.71 4.94 0.85
C GLY A 42 -10.69 5.87 0.17
N ASP A 43 -10.48 5.68 -1.14
CA ASP A 43 -9.57 6.46 -1.98
C ASP A 43 -8.08 6.35 -1.58
N GLU A 44 -7.71 5.21 -1.01
CA GLU A 44 -6.32 4.83 -0.77
C GLU A 44 -5.69 4.25 -2.03
N TYR A 45 -4.77 4.99 -2.63
CA TYR A 45 -4.08 4.54 -3.84
C TYR A 45 -2.77 3.83 -3.53
N LYS A 46 -2.77 2.50 -3.67
CA LYS A 46 -1.57 1.66 -3.68
C LYS A 46 -1.80 0.40 -4.53
N MET A 47 -1.56 0.53 -5.83
CA MET A 47 -1.77 -0.58 -6.77
C MET A 47 -0.76 -1.73 -6.52
N PRO A 48 -1.15 -2.99 -6.73
CA PRO A 48 -0.21 -4.11 -6.75
C PRO A 48 0.78 -3.99 -7.94
N GLN A 49 1.83 -4.80 -7.95
CA GLN A 49 2.78 -4.91 -9.06
C GLN A 49 2.45 -6.12 -9.95
N VAL A 50 2.89 -6.09 -11.21
CA VAL A 50 2.80 -7.25 -12.10
C VAL A 50 3.49 -8.46 -11.45
N GLY A 51 2.82 -9.61 -11.46
CA GLY A 51 3.25 -10.85 -10.80
C GLY A 51 2.73 -11.03 -9.37
N ASP A 52 2.25 -9.96 -8.72
CA ASP A 52 1.69 -10.05 -7.38
C ASP A 52 0.44 -10.93 -7.35
N GLU A 53 0.30 -11.67 -6.26
CA GLU A 53 -0.88 -12.49 -6.00
C GLU A 53 -1.99 -11.64 -5.39
N VAL A 54 -3.19 -11.73 -5.98
CA VAL A 54 -4.34 -10.90 -5.63
C VAL A 54 -5.62 -11.73 -5.52
N LEU A 55 -6.58 -11.22 -4.73
CA LEU A 55 -7.92 -11.77 -4.61
C LEU A 55 -8.88 -11.00 -5.52
N ALA A 56 -9.52 -11.70 -6.45
CA ALA A 56 -10.52 -11.17 -7.35
C ALA A 56 -11.91 -11.73 -6.99
N VAL A 57 -12.89 -10.83 -6.94
CA VAL A 57 -14.30 -11.16 -6.72
C VAL A 57 -15.09 -10.79 -7.97
N HIS A 58 -15.70 -11.78 -8.58
CA HIS A 58 -16.54 -11.68 -9.77
C HIS A 58 -18.01 -11.58 -9.38
N LEU A 59 -18.75 -10.76 -10.12
CA LEU A 59 -20.19 -10.65 -9.95
C LEU A 59 -20.89 -11.83 -10.63
N PRO A 60 -22.04 -12.31 -10.11
CA PRO A 60 -22.81 -13.40 -10.71
C PRO A 60 -23.22 -13.16 -12.17
N SER A 61 -23.23 -11.91 -12.62
CA SER A 61 -23.50 -11.53 -14.01
C SER A 61 -22.35 -11.82 -14.99
N GLY A 62 -21.28 -12.50 -14.56
CA GLY A 62 -20.19 -12.98 -15.41
C GLY A 62 -18.80 -12.45 -15.03
N GLN A 63 -17.75 -13.19 -15.45
CA GLN A 63 -16.34 -12.95 -15.13
C GLN A 63 -15.75 -11.64 -15.71
N ALA A 64 -16.48 -10.97 -16.60
CA ALA A 64 -16.09 -9.66 -17.14
C ALA A 64 -16.43 -8.49 -16.19
N ARG A 65 -17.06 -8.78 -15.04
CA ARG A 65 -17.46 -7.79 -14.05
C ARG A 65 -17.02 -8.27 -12.68
N GLY A 66 -16.12 -7.54 -12.07
CA GLY A 66 -15.55 -7.89 -10.79
C GLY A 66 -14.71 -6.76 -10.22
N VAL A 67 -14.31 -6.97 -8.96
CA VAL A 67 -13.44 -6.06 -8.23
C VAL A 67 -12.25 -6.86 -7.72
N VAL A 68 -11.06 -6.31 -7.86
CA VAL A 68 -9.86 -6.84 -7.22
C VAL A 68 -9.68 -6.19 -5.86
N LEU A 69 -9.68 -7.01 -4.82
CA LEU A 69 -9.48 -6.57 -3.43
C LEU A 69 -8.00 -6.26 -3.10
N GLY A 70 -7.09 -6.60 -4.02
CA GLY A 70 -5.66 -6.36 -3.88
C GLY A 70 -4.89 -7.54 -3.28
N ARG A 71 -3.69 -7.25 -2.78
CA ARG A 71 -2.79 -8.23 -2.15
C ARG A 71 -3.30 -8.59 -0.77
N TYR A 72 -2.98 -9.80 -0.33
CA TYR A 72 -3.32 -10.32 1.00
C TYR A 72 -2.11 -11.04 1.61
N TRP A 73 -2.11 -11.23 2.92
CA TRP A 73 -1.02 -11.93 3.60
C TRP A 73 -1.08 -13.43 3.37
N ASN A 74 0.08 -14.03 3.07
CA ASN A 74 0.25 -15.46 2.87
C ASN A 74 1.72 -15.87 3.12
N LEU A 75 2.09 -17.11 2.82
CA LEU A 75 3.44 -17.65 3.06
C LEU A 75 4.56 -16.91 2.31
N ARG A 76 4.26 -16.24 1.19
CA ARG A 76 5.23 -15.47 0.40
C ARG A 76 5.10 -13.97 0.67
N ASN A 77 3.88 -13.46 0.72
CA ASN A 77 3.59 -12.09 1.09
C ASN A 77 3.33 -12.02 2.60
N VAL A 78 4.38 -11.91 3.40
CA VAL A 78 4.29 -11.76 4.87
C VAL A 78 4.33 -10.28 5.28
N PRO A 79 3.75 -9.85 6.40
CA PRO A 79 3.94 -8.48 6.89
C PRO A 79 5.42 -8.20 7.18
N ALA A 80 5.86 -6.93 7.11
CA ALA A 80 7.24 -6.55 7.42
C ALA A 80 7.57 -6.74 8.91
N VAL A 81 6.60 -6.40 9.76
CA VAL A 81 6.60 -6.60 11.21
C VAL A 81 5.17 -6.99 11.60
N GLY A 82 5.01 -7.92 12.53
CA GLY A 82 3.72 -8.35 13.05
C GLY A 82 3.74 -8.49 14.58
N GLY A 83 2.60 -8.20 15.22
CA GLY A 83 2.40 -8.32 16.66
C GLY A 83 0.97 -7.95 17.05
N ALA A 84 0.52 -8.39 18.23
CA ALA A 84 -0.85 -8.19 18.69
C ALA A 84 -1.17 -6.71 19.00
N ASP A 85 -0.17 -5.95 19.47
CA ASP A 85 -0.33 -4.60 20.00
C ASP A 85 0.26 -3.51 19.09
N MET A 86 0.10 -3.66 17.77
CA MET A 86 0.65 -2.69 16.81
C MET A 86 -0.23 -2.46 15.58
N TYR A 87 -0.08 -1.27 15.03
CA TYR A 87 -0.53 -0.90 13.70
C TYR A 87 0.67 -0.52 12.85
N ARG A 88 0.71 -1.00 11.60
CA ARG A 88 1.74 -0.64 10.63
C ARG A 88 1.15 -0.54 9.24
N LYS A 89 1.45 0.56 8.54
CA LYS A 89 1.08 0.78 7.14
C LYS A 89 2.33 1.10 6.33
N GLU A 90 2.66 0.22 5.40
CA GLU A 90 3.73 0.45 4.42
C GLU A 90 3.22 1.39 3.33
N TYR A 91 3.98 2.45 3.01
CA TYR A 91 3.70 3.35 1.90
C TYR A 91 4.41 2.89 0.62
N GLY A 92 5.69 2.55 0.71
CA GLY A 92 6.49 2.02 -0.41
C GLY A 92 6.10 0.61 -0.86
N HIS A 93 6.58 0.21 -2.04
CA HIS A 93 6.48 -1.17 -2.52
C HIS A 93 7.48 -2.09 -1.80
N GLU A 94 8.66 -1.56 -1.47
CA GLU A 94 9.64 -2.23 -0.66
C GLU A 94 9.33 -2.04 0.82
N LYS A 95 9.25 -3.15 1.56
CA LYS A 95 8.93 -3.14 2.98
C LYS A 95 10.03 -2.43 3.77
N GLY A 96 9.63 -1.50 4.64
CA GLY A 96 10.56 -0.76 5.48
C GLY A 96 11.17 0.48 4.83
N GLU A 97 10.96 0.72 3.54
CA GLU A 97 11.40 1.93 2.84
C GLU A 97 10.68 3.18 3.38
N SER A 98 9.35 3.10 3.46
CA SER A 98 8.52 4.17 4.01
C SER A 98 7.25 3.61 4.64
N TYR A 99 6.92 4.06 5.85
CA TYR A 99 5.81 3.54 6.63
C TYR A 99 5.36 4.48 7.75
N CYS A 100 4.13 4.28 8.23
CA CYS A 100 3.76 4.70 9.58
C CYS A 100 3.60 3.47 10.50
N GLN A 101 3.93 3.65 11.77
CA GLN A 101 3.84 2.60 12.77
C GLN A 101 3.41 3.17 14.12
N TYR A 102 2.56 2.42 14.81
CA TYR A 102 2.18 2.67 16.19
C TYR A 102 2.23 1.36 16.97
N ILE A 103 2.81 1.38 18.18
CA ILE A 103 2.79 0.28 19.14
C ILE A 103 2.04 0.79 20.36
N THR A 104 1.14 -0.02 20.94
CA THR A 104 0.34 0.37 22.11
C THR A 104 1.23 0.89 23.24
N GLY A 105 0.95 2.10 23.72
CA GLY A 105 1.74 2.79 24.75
C GLY A 105 3.03 3.46 24.25
N GLY A 106 3.36 3.32 22.97
CA GLY A 106 4.50 3.96 22.31
C GLY A 106 4.12 5.23 21.54
N GLU A 107 5.03 5.67 20.68
CA GLU A 107 4.86 6.82 19.80
C GLU A 107 4.29 6.42 18.43
N LEU A 108 3.60 7.37 17.79
CA LEU A 108 3.26 7.26 16.37
C LEU A 108 4.48 7.70 15.54
N LEU A 109 5.05 6.77 14.80
CA LEU A 109 6.25 6.95 14.01
C LEU A 109 5.91 7.08 12.52
N PHE A 110 6.54 8.05 11.85
CA PHE A 110 6.57 8.16 10.40
C PHE A 110 8.02 8.02 9.92
N VAL A 111 8.29 7.08 9.02
CA VAL A 111 9.61 6.85 8.44
C VAL A 111 9.53 6.93 6.92
N ALA A 112 10.44 7.68 6.32
CA ALA A 112 10.67 7.76 4.88
C ALA A 112 12.06 8.37 4.62
N PRO A 113 12.61 8.26 3.39
CA PRO A 113 13.87 8.94 3.02
C PRO A 113 13.81 10.46 3.20
N SER A 114 12.63 11.07 3.03
CA SER A 114 12.38 12.49 3.29
C SER A 114 10.91 12.68 3.70
N ILE A 115 10.66 13.51 4.70
CA ILE A 115 9.32 13.83 5.21
C ILE A 115 9.12 15.33 5.11
N ARG A 116 8.06 15.75 4.40
CA ARG A 116 7.61 17.14 4.26
C ARG A 116 6.25 17.30 4.90
N LEU A 117 6.12 18.34 5.72
CA LEU A 117 4.85 18.86 6.20
C LEU A 117 4.52 20.11 5.39
N GLN A 118 3.29 20.21 4.89
CA GLN A 118 2.85 21.30 4.04
C GLN A 118 1.42 21.67 4.36
N ASP A 119 1.15 22.98 4.38
CA ASP A 119 -0.17 23.56 4.48
C ASP A 119 -0.33 24.70 3.47
N ALA A 120 -1.40 25.49 3.60
CA ALA A 120 -1.63 26.67 2.75
C ALA A 120 -0.61 27.81 2.97
N SER A 121 0.07 27.84 4.11
CA SER A 121 1.00 28.91 4.50
C SER A 121 2.44 28.62 4.11
N GLY A 122 2.80 27.34 3.93
CA GLY A 122 4.13 26.95 3.50
C GLY A 122 4.41 25.46 3.62
N SER A 123 5.69 25.11 3.51
CA SER A 123 6.16 23.74 3.73
C SER A 123 7.48 23.72 4.47
N ILE A 124 7.71 22.65 5.23
CA ILE A 124 8.96 22.38 5.93
C ILE A 124 9.24 20.89 5.94
N THR A 125 10.52 20.53 5.86
CA THR A 125 10.98 19.15 5.94
C THR A 125 11.51 18.82 7.33
N VAL A 126 11.52 17.52 7.68
CA VAL A 126 12.16 17.06 8.92
C VAL A 126 13.65 17.42 8.95
N ALA A 127 14.34 17.42 7.81
CA ALA A 127 15.74 17.85 7.71
C ALA A 127 15.93 19.33 8.11
N GLU A 128 15.04 20.22 7.65
CA GLU A 128 15.05 21.64 8.04
C GLU A 128 14.73 21.83 9.52
N LEU A 129 13.77 21.07 10.07
CA LEU A 129 13.46 21.09 11.50
C LEU A 129 14.66 20.65 12.37
N LEU A 130 15.37 19.60 11.93
CA LEU A 130 16.58 19.15 12.60
C LEU A 130 17.70 20.19 12.52
N ASP A 131 17.83 20.89 11.40
CA ASP A 131 18.78 21.99 11.27
C ASP A 131 18.45 23.16 12.20
N LEU A 132 17.18 23.57 12.27
CA LEU A 132 16.70 24.58 13.20
C LEU A 132 16.99 24.18 14.65
N LYS A 133 16.74 22.92 15.03
CA LYS A 133 17.08 22.40 16.37
C LYS A 133 18.58 22.54 16.68
N ARG A 134 19.46 22.23 15.73
CA ARG A 134 20.92 22.39 15.88
C ARG A 134 21.32 23.85 16.05
N ARG A 135 20.73 24.75 15.27
CA ARG A 135 20.99 26.20 15.34
C ARG A 135 20.57 26.79 16.69
N VAL A 136 19.39 26.41 17.19
CA VAL A 136 18.91 26.86 18.52
C VAL A 136 19.83 26.38 19.63
N ALA A 137 20.20 25.09 19.63
CA ALA A 137 21.12 24.55 20.63
C ALA A 137 22.49 25.27 20.63
N SER A 138 22.99 25.67 19.46
CA SER A 138 24.22 26.46 19.35
C SER A 138 24.09 27.88 19.91
N LEU A 139 22.91 28.47 19.88
CA LEU A 139 22.67 29.81 20.45
C LEU A 139 22.53 29.73 21.97
N GLU A 140 21.82 28.72 22.48
CA GLU A 140 21.65 28.49 23.92
C GLU A 140 22.98 28.20 24.62
N ALA A 141 23.92 27.51 23.96
CA ALA A 141 25.25 27.24 24.52
C ALA A 141 26.15 28.50 24.62
N ARG A 142 25.74 29.64 24.05
CA ARG A 142 26.50 30.90 24.07
C ARG A 142 26.01 31.90 25.12
N LEU A 143 24.93 31.56 25.84
CA LEU A 143 24.37 32.33 26.95
C LEU A 143 24.89 31.77 28.27
#